data_AF-A0A7X5RCH3-F1
#
_entry.id   AF-A0A7X5RCH3-F1
#
_cell.length_a   1.000
_cell.length_b   1.000
_cell.length_c   1.000
_cell.angle_alpha   90.00
_cell.angle_beta   90.00
_cell.angle_gamma   90.00
#
_symmetry.space_group_name_H-M   'P 1'
#
loop_
_entity.id
_entity.type
_entity.pdbx_description
1 polymer ?
#
loop_
_entity_poly.entity_id
_entity_poly.type
_entity_poly.pdbx_seq_one_letter_code
_entity_poly.pdbx_strand_id
1 'polypeptide(L)'
;MLAVIAGIAIAAAAGIALCRRFRRNVRAHALDHMEGLEFEYYCADLLAANGFIEVEVTKGSGDYGIDILAEKDGVTYAVQCKRYTGLVGVKAVQEAYAGRDYYDRMVGAVMTNQYFTRPAAEAARKLKILMWDRDYIEFLEDNEDGR
;
A
#
# COMPACT_ATOMS: atom_id res chain seq x y z
N MET A 1 -7.30 44.30 -1.21
CA MET A 1 -6.80 43.35 -2.23
C MET A 1 -6.18 42.11 -1.59
N LEU A 2 -5.17 42.24 -0.72
CA LEU A 2 -4.55 41.11 0.01
C LEU A 2 -5.54 40.24 0.81
N ALA A 3 -6.47 40.84 1.56
CA ALA A 3 -7.47 40.08 2.35
C ALA A 3 -8.44 39.26 1.49
N VAL A 4 -8.78 39.76 0.29
CA VAL A 4 -9.67 39.06 -0.65
C VAL A 4 -8.96 37.86 -1.27
N ILE A 5 -7.69 38.03 -1.66
CA ILE A 5 -6.85 36.94 -2.20
C ILE A 5 -6.63 35.86 -1.14
N ALA A 6 -6.33 36.23 0.11
CA ALA A 6 -6.19 35.28 1.21
C ALA A 6 -7.49 34.51 1.48
N GLY A 7 -8.65 35.19 1.44
CA GLY A 7 -9.95 34.54 1.58
C GLY A 7 -10.25 33.51 0.49
N ILE A 8 -9.95 33.83 -0.77
CA ILE A 8 -10.12 32.91 -1.90
C ILE A 8 -9.16 31.71 -1.78
N ALA A 9 -7.90 31.94 -1.40
CA ALA A 9 -6.92 30.87 -1.22
C ALA A 9 -7.32 29.91 -0.09
N ILE A 10 -7.82 30.42 1.03
CA ILE A 10 -8.32 29.60 2.15
C ILE A 10 -9.56 28.81 1.73
N ALA A 11 -10.51 29.42 1.02
CA ALA A 11 -11.70 28.75 0.53
C ALA A 11 -11.38 27.65 -0.50
N ALA A 12 -10.44 27.90 -1.41
CA ALA A 12 -9.95 26.91 -2.36
C ALA A 12 -9.23 25.75 -1.65
N ALA A 13 -8.33 26.04 -0.70
CA ALA A 13 -7.64 25.02 0.08
C ALA A 13 -8.61 24.19 0.94
N ALA A 14 -9.60 24.82 1.57
CA ALA A 14 -10.65 24.14 2.33
C ALA A 14 -11.55 23.29 1.42
N GLY A 15 -11.89 23.78 0.22
CA GLY A 15 -12.63 23.03 -0.78
C GLY A 15 -11.86 21.80 -1.27
N ILE A 16 -10.57 21.95 -1.57
CA ILE A 16 -9.67 20.85 -1.94
C ILE A 16 -9.56 19.84 -0.79
N ALA A 17 -9.35 20.31 0.45
CA ALA A 17 -9.27 19.44 1.63
C ALA A 17 -10.58 18.68 1.89
N LEU A 18 -11.74 19.32 1.68
CA LEU A 18 -13.05 18.70 1.82
C LEU A 18 -13.30 17.65 0.73
N CYS A 19 -12.98 17.96 -0.54
CA CYS A 19 -13.08 17.02 -1.65
C CYS A 19 -12.15 15.81 -1.43
N ARG A 20 -10.90 16.04 -0.99
CA ARG A 20 -9.96 14.99 -0.61
C ARG A 20 -10.51 14.12 0.52
N ARG A 21 -11.04 14.74 1.58
CA ARG A 21 -11.64 14.01 2.71
C ARG A 21 -12.85 13.17 2.30
N PHE A 22 -13.71 13.70 1.42
CA PHE A 22 -14.85 12.97 0.91
C PHE A 22 -14.41 11.78 0.03
N ARG A 23 -13.45 11.99 -0.88
CA ARG A 23 -12.90 10.92 -1.73
C ARG A 23 -12.20 9.83 -0.91
N ARG A 24 -11.42 10.22 0.10
CA ARG A 24 -10.81 9.30 1.08
C ARG A 24 -11.85 8.41 1.75
N ASN A 25 -12.95 8.99 2.22
CA ASN A 25 -14.01 8.20 2.88
C ASN A 25 -14.65 7.17 1.93
N VAL A 26 -14.82 7.52 0.65
CA VAL A 26 -15.34 6.59 -0.35
C VAL A 26 -14.34 5.47 -0.65
N ARG A 27 -13.05 5.78 -0.80
CA ARG A 27 -11.99 4.78 -1.02
C ARG A 27 -11.82 3.85 0.19
N ALA A 28 -11.76 4.39 1.40
CA ALA A 28 -11.71 3.60 2.63
C ALA A 28 -12.89 2.63 2.74
N HIS A 29 -14.11 3.09 2.42
CA HIS A 29 -15.28 2.22 2.40
C HIS A 29 -15.21 1.15 1.30
N ALA A 30 -14.63 1.45 0.14
CA ALA A 30 -14.44 0.47 -0.94
C ALA A 30 -13.43 -0.62 -0.55
N LEU A 31 -12.30 -0.25 0.07
CA LEU A 31 -11.26 -1.18 0.51
C LEU A 31 -11.77 -2.23 1.51
N ASP A 32 -12.71 -1.84 2.36
CA ASP A 32 -13.29 -2.74 3.37
C ASP A 32 -14.25 -3.80 2.75
N HIS A 33 -14.72 -3.60 1.51
CA HIS A 33 -15.63 -4.49 0.79
C HIS A 33 -14.98 -5.30 -0.34
N MET A 34 -13.70 -5.06 -0.64
CA MET A 34 -12.96 -5.82 -1.66
C MET A 34 -12.70 -7.27 -1.21
N GLU A 35 -12.74 -8.20 -2.15
CA GLU A 35 -12.22 -9.56 -1.98
C GLU A 35 -10.67 -9.57 -2.02
N GLY A 36 -10.05 -10.67 -1.57
CA GLY A 36 -8.58 -10.76 -1.48
C GLY A 36 -7.86 -10.42 -2.78
N LEU A 37 -8.30 -11.02 -3.90
CA LEU A 37 -7.73 -10.79 -5.22
C LEU A 37 -7.94 -9.36 -5.73
N GLU A 38 -9.10 -8.75 -5.44
CA GLU A 38 -9.36 -7.35 -5.82
C GLU A 38 -8.41 -6.39 -5.09
N PHE A 39 -8.08 -6.70 -3.83
CA PHE A 39 -7.11 -5.93 -3.07
C PHE A 39 -5.68 -6.07 -3.61
N GLU A 40 -5.32 -7.24 -4.15
CA GLU A 40 -4.02 -7.45 -4.83
C GLU A 40 -3.90 -6.58 -6.08
N TYR A 41 -4.91 -6.59 -6.96
CA TYR A 41 -4.94 -5.70 -8.13
C TYR A 41 -4.93 -4.22 -7.74
N TYR A 42 -5.69 -3.84 -6.71
CA TYR A 42 -5.67 -2.48 -6.19
C TYR A 42 -4.25 -2.04 -5.76
N CYS A 43 -3.55 -2.90 -5.00
CA CYS A 43 -2.17 -2.61 -4.58
C CYS A 43 -1.23 -2.51 -5.79
N ALA A 44 -1.40 -3.36 -6.80
CA ALA A 44 -0.59 -3.32 -8.02
C ALA A 44 -0.78 -2.00 -8.78
N ASP A 45 -2.03 -1.57 -8.98
CA ASP A 45 -2.35 -0.29 -9.61
C ASP A 45 -1.77 0.89 -8.83
N LEU A 46 -1.86 0.85 -7.50
CA LEU A 46 -1.33 1.90 -6.64
C LEU A 46 0.20 1.98 -6.71
N LEU A 47 0.90 0.83 -6.78
CA LEU A 47 2.35 0.78 -6.99
C LEU A 47 2.73 1.35 -8.36
N ALA A 48 2.03 0.95 -9.43
CA ALA A 48 2.26 1.47 -10.78
C ALA A 48 2.06 2.99 -10.83
N ALA A 49 0.99 3.50 -10.24
CA ALA A 49 0.73 4.93 -10.09
C ALA A 49 1.86 5.66 -9.33
N ASN A 50 2.53 4.98 -8.41
CA ASN A 50 3.65 5.52 -7.62
C ASN A 50 5.04 5.27 -8.24
N GLY A 51 5.10 4.98 -9.54
CA GLY A 51 6.34 4.91 -10.32
C GLY A 51 7.08 3.58 -10.21
N PHE A 52 6.42 2.52 -9.74
CA PHE A 52 6.92 1.17 -9.94
C PHE A 52 6.66 0.75 -11.39
N ILE A 53 7.55 -0.09 -11.91
CA ILE A 53 7.50 -0.70 -13.24
C ILE A 53 7.52 -2.22 -13.12
N GLU A 54 7.22 -2.91 -14.22
CA GLU A 54 7.15 -4.39 -14.24
C GLU A 54 6.25 -4.97 -13.14
N VAL A 55 5.13 -4.28 -12.85
CA VAL A 55 4.20 -4.69 -11.81
C VAL A 55 3.38 -5.88 -12.30
N GLU A 56 3.58 -7.04 -11.67
CA GLU A 56 2.92 -8.31 -11.99
C GLU A 56 2.21 -8.86 -10.76
N VAL A 57 0.90 -9.06 -10.85
CA VAL A 57 0.13 -9.85 -9.87
C VAL A 57 0.40 -11.33 -10.14
N THR A 58 0.84 -12.06 -9.12
CA THR A 58 1.17 -13.49 -9.24
C THR A 58 -0.08 -14.36 -9.29
N LYS A 59 0.11 -15.66 -9.53
CA LYS A 59 -0.99 -16.62 -9.61
C LYS A 59 -1.36 -17.02 -8.19
N GLY A 60 -2.57 -16.75 -7.72
CA GLY A 60 -2.97 -17.01 -6.32
C GLY A 60 -2.91 -18.47 -5.81
N SER A 61 -2.42 -19.44 -6.59
CA SER A 61 -2.07 -20.78 -6.10
C SER A 61 -0.61 -21.09 -6.45
N GLY A 62 0.17 -21.46 -5.43
CA GLY A 62 1.59 -21.77 -5.59
C GLY A 62 2.46 -20.54 -5.76
N ASP A 63 2.02 -19.38 -5.28
CA ASP A 63 2.74 -18.11 -5.32
C ASP A 63 3.81 -17.97 -4.22
N TYR A 64 3.95 -18.94 -3.32
CA TYR A 64 4.88 -18.90 -2.19
C TYR A 64 4.68 -17.69 -1.26
N GLY A 65 3.46 -17.15 -1.21
CA GLY A 65 3.09 -16.03 -0.34
C GLY A 65 3.48 -14.65 -0.87
N ILE A 66 3.69 -14.49 -2.18
CA ILE A 66 3.92 -13.18 -2.80
C ILE A 66 2.84 -12.94 -3.84
N ASP A 67 2.09 -11.86 -3.68
CA ASP A 67 0.96 -11.55 -4.55
C ASP A 67 1.37 -10.58 -5.67
N ILE A 68 2.43 -9.78 -5.47
CA ILE A 68 2.92 -8.82 -6.47
C ILE A 68 4.45 -8.86 -6.57
N LEU A 69 4.96 -8.88 -7.81
CA LEU A 69 6.33 -8.58 -8.15
C LEU A 69 6.38 -7.19 -8.81
N ALA A 70 7.40 -6.40 -8.49
CA ALA A 70 7.57 -5.07 -9.08
C ALA A 70 9.02 -4.61 -9.04
N GLU A 71 9.35 -3.57 -9.81
CA GLU A 71 10.64 -2.88 -9.74
C GLU A 71 10.43 -1.37 -9.54
N LYS A 72 11.34 -0.73 -8.80
CA LYS A 72 11.45 0.71 -8.78
C LYS A 72 12.90 1.15 -8.66
N ASP A 73 13.33 2.04 -9.53
CA ASP A 73 14.70 2.60 -9.54
C ASP A 73 15.80 1.52 -9.51
N GLY A 74 15.59 0.41 -10.24
CA GLY A 74 16.52 -0.73 -10.29
C GLY A 74 16.47 -1.66 -9.07
N VAL A 75 15.54 -1.46 -8.14
CA VAL A 75 15.33 -2.31 -6.96
C VAL A 75 14.11 -3.19 -7.19
N THR A 76 14.27 -4.50 -7.05
CA THR A 76 13.19 -5.46 -7.25
C THR A 76 12.50 -5.85 -5.94
N TYR A 77 11.18 -5.93 -5.99
CA TYR A 77 10.30 -6.12 -4.83
C TYR A 77 9.47 -7.40 -4.97
N ALA A 78 9.26 -8.06 -3.83
CA ALA A 78 8.27 -9.10 -3.64
C ALA A 78 7.29 -8.63 -2.54
N VAL A 79 6.02 -8.49 -2.89
CA VAL A 79 5.01 -7.89 -2.02
C VAL A 79 3.90 -8.89 -1.73
N GLN A 80 3.62 -9.10 -0.44
CA GLN A 80 2.42 -9.81 0.03
C GLN A 80 1.37 -8.77 0.40
N CYS A 81 0.19 -8.86 -0.18
CA CYS A 81 -1.00 -8.11 0.15
C CYS A 81 -1.84 -8.86 1.21
N LYS A 82 -2.29 -8.16 2.25
CA LYS A 82 -3.23 -8.71 3.26
C LYS A 82 -4.39 -7.74 3.49
N ARG A 83 -5.58 -8.13 3.08
CA ARG A 83 -6.83 -7.40 3.31
C ARG A 83 -7.59 -7.94 4.52
N TYR A 84 -7.32 -7.42 5.72
CA TYR A 84 -7.89 -7.95 6.97
C TYR A 84 -8.83 -6.95 7.66
N THR A 85 -9.61 -7.44 8.61
CA THR A 85 -10.45 -6.63 9.53
C THR A 85 -9.76 -6.36 10.86
N GLY A 86 -8.62 -7.01 11.12
CA GLY A 86 -7.83 -6.85 12.34
C GLY A 86 -6.34 -6.79 12.05
N LEU A 87 -5.55 -6.68 13.12
CA LEU A 87 -4.10 -6.50 13.00
C LEU A 87 -3.42 -7.67 12.29
N VAL A 88 -2.43 -7.34 11.46
CA VAL A 88 -1.61 -8.31 10.73
C VAL A 88 -0.60 -8.96 11.66
N GLY A 89 -0.61 -10.29 11.67
CA GLY A 89 0.26 -11.13 12.49
C GLY A 89 1.62 -11.46 11.86
N VAL A 90 2.48 -12.11 12.63
CA VAL A 90 3.86 -12.49 12.25
C VAL A 90 3.90 -13.36 10.99
N LYS A 91 2.88 -14.18 10.76
CA LYS A 91 2.81 -15.10 9.62
C LYS A 91 2.98 -14.39 8.27
N ALA A 92 2.31 -13.26 8.06
CA ALA A 92 2.41 -12.51 6.80
C ALA A 92 3.84 -12.01 6.53
N VAL A 93 4.56 -11.62 7.58
CA VAL A 93 5.96 -11.19 7.49
C VAL A 93 6.87 -12.36 7.13
N GLN A 94 6.62 -13.55 7.70
CA GLN A 94 7.38 -14.76 7.40
C GLN A 94 7.13 -15.26 5.97
N GLU A 95 5.87 -15.20 5.51
CA GLU A 95 5.47 -15.48 4.12
C GLU A 95 6.22 -14.55 3.16
N ALA A 96 6.16 -13.23 3.38
CA ALA A 96 6.88 -12.26 2.56
C ALA A 96 8.41 -12.44 2.59
N TYR A 97 8.98 -12.83 3.73
CA TYR A 97 10.42 -13.14 3.83
C TYR A 97 10.80 -14.35 2.97
N ALA A 98 10.08 -15.46 3.11
CA ALA A 98 10.35 -16.67 2.33
C ALA A 98 10.11 -16.43 0.83
N GLY A 99 9.04 -15.74 0.49
CA GLY A 99 8.67 -15.42 -0.86
C GLY A 99 9.67 -14.48 -1.56
N ARG A 100 10.15 -13.43 -0.87
CA ARG A 100 11.23 -12.57 -1.39
C ARG A 100 12.43 -13.39 -1.85
N ASP A 101 12.89 -14.32 -1.02
CA ASP A 101 14.05 -15.16 -1.31
C ASP A 101 13.74 -16.18 -2.41
N TYR A 102 12.52 -16.72 -2.46
CA TYR A 102 12.09 -17.65 -3.52
C TYR A 102 12.11 -17.01 -4.92
N TYR A 103 11.68 -15.75 -5.04
CA TYR A 103 11.66 -15.01 -6.31
C TYR A 103 12.94 -14.22 -6.60
N ASP A 104 14.01 -14.41 -5.80
CA ASP A 104 15.30 -13.70 -5.94
C ASP A 104 15.14 -12.16 -5.96
N ARG A 105 14.22 -11.61 -5.15
CA ARG A 105 13.96 -10.16 -5.06
C ARG A 105 14.79 -9.50 -3.98
N MET A 106 15.17 -8.24 -4.21
CA MET A 106 16.03 -7.51 -3.28
C MET A 106 15.30 -7.11 -2.00
N VAL A 107 14.01 -6.76 -2.12
CA VAL A 107 13.20 -6.23 -1.02
C VAL A 107 11.90 -7.02 -0.90
N GLY A 108 11.54 -7.36 0.34
CA GLY A 108 10.25 -7.96 0.67
C GLY A 108 9.38 -6.93 1.38
N ALA A 109 8.08 -6.93 1.10
CA ALA A 109 7.11 -6.05 1.74
C ALA A 109 5.81 -6.78 2.08
N VAL A 110 5.16 -6.35 3.15
CA VAL A 110 3.75 -6.66 3.41
C VAL A 110 2.94 -5.39 3.27
N MET A 111 1.95 -5.39 2.39
CA MET A 111 1.02 -4.30 2.13
C MET A 111 -0.36 -4.64 2.67
N THR A 112 -0.97 -3.76 3.46
CA THR A 112 -2.24 -4.07 4.14
C THR A 112 -3.09 -2.84 4.41
N ASN A 113 -4.42 -3.00 4.36
CA ASN A 113 -5.38 -2.00 4.81
C ASN A 113 -5.45 -1.86 6.35
N GLN A 114 -4.67 -2.63 7.10
CA GLN A 114 -4.66 -2.62 8.56
C GLN A 114 -3.28 -2.24 9.10
N TYR A 115 -3.10 -2.39 10.40
CA TYR A 115 -1.83 -2.20 11.08
C TYR A 115 -1.26 -3.53 11.53
N PHE A 116 0.02 -3.53 11.90
CA PHE A 116 0.73 -4.72 12.34
C PHE A 116 0.65 -4.90 13.87
N THR A 117 0.63 -6.16 14.30
CA THR A 117 0.87 -6.50 15.71
C THR A 117 2.31 -6.17 16.10
N ARG A 118 2.57 -5.90 17.40
CA ARG A 118 3.93 -5.64 17.89
C ARG A 118 4.93 -6.77 17.53
N PRO A 119 4.59 -8.06 17.69
CA PRO A 119 5.49 -9.13 17.28
C PRO A 119 5.75 -9.15 15.76
N ALA A 120 4.75 -8.80 14.93
CA ALA A 120 4.94 -8.71 13.48
C ALA A 120 5.92 -7.59 13.12
N ALA A 121 5.80 -6.42 13.77
CA ALA A 121 6.74 -5.32 13.60
C ALA A 121 8.17 -5.67 14.04
N GLU A 122 8.32 -6.38 15.15
CA GLU A 122 9.62 -6.88 15.61
C GLU A 122 10.25 -7.87 14.61
N ALA A 123 9.44 -8.80 14.08
CA ALA A 123 9.87 -9.75 13.06
C ALA A 123 10.26 -9.05 11.75
N ALA A 124 9.45 -8.10 11.28
CA ALA A 124 9.68 -7.37 10.04
C ALA A 124 11.01 -6.61 10.09
N ARG A 125 11.30 -5.93 11.20
CA ARG A 125 12.60 -5.27 11.43
C ARG A 125 13.77 -6.25 11.40
N LYS A 126 13.62 -7.44 11.99
CA LYS A 126 14.69 -8.44 12.05
C LYS A 126 14.95 -9.09 10.69
N LEU A 127 13.88 -9.37 9.95
CA LEU A 127 13.89 -10.04 8.64
C LEU A 127 14.05 -9.07 7.46
N LYS A 128 14.09 -7.76 7.75
CA LYS A 128 14.19 -6.66 6.78
C LYS A 128 13.05 -6.68 5.76
N ILE A 129 11.84 -6.81 6.27
CA ILE A 129 10.59 -6.74 5.50
C ILE A 129 9.95 -5.38 5.73
N LEU A 130 9.59 -4.70 4.65
CA LEU A 130 8.88 -3.44 4.71
C LEU A 130 7.44 -3.65 5.17
N MET A 131 6.95 -2.74 6.00
CA MET A 131 5.57 -2.69 6.47
C MET A 131 4.88 -1.52 5.80
N TRP A 132 4.04 -1.82 4.82
CA TRP A 132 3.20 -0.84 4.12
C TRP A 132 1.79 -0.97 4.67
N ASP A 133 1.59 -0.41 5.87
CA ASP A 133 0.30 -0.38 6.55
C ASP A 133 -0.65 0.67 5.96
N ARG A 134 -1.82 0.84 6.58
CA ARG A 134 -2.84 1.81 6.17
C ARG A 134 -2.29 3.21 5.93
N ASP A 135 -1.43 3.72 6.81
CA ASP A 135 -0.91 5.09 6.67
C ASP A 135 -0.02 5.21 5.43
N TYR A 136 0.74 4.14 5.12
CA TYR A 136 1.55 4.09 3.90
C TYR A 136 0.70 3.98 2.63
N ILE A 137 -0.39 3.19 2.66
CA ILE A 137 -1.35 3.12 1.54
C ILE A 137 -1.97 4.51 1.30
N GLU A 138 -2.44 5.18 2.36
CA GLU A 138 -3.00 6.53 2.24
C GLU A 138 -1.97 7.53 1.67
N PHE A 139 -0.70 7.41 2.06
CA PHE A 139 0.38 8.21 1.49
C PHE A 139 0.57 7.97 -0.02
N LEU A 140 0.51 6.71 -0.48
CA LEU A 140 0.59 6.39 -1.91
C LEU A 140 -0.63 6.91 -2.69
N GLU A 141 -1.84 6.84 -2.11
CA GLU A 141 -3.07 7.36 -2.71
C GLU A 141 -3.01 8.89 -2.88
N ASP A 142 -2.51 9.60 -1.87
CA ASP A 142 -2.39 11.06 -1.91
C ASP A 142 -1.34 11.52 -2.95
N ASN A 143 -0.30 10.72 -3.20
CA ASN A 143 0.71 10.99 -4.24
C ASN A 143 0.17 10.76 -5.66
N GLU A 144 -0.75 9.81 -5.83
CA GLU A 144 -1.46 9.59 -7.10
C GLU A 144 -2.34 10.79 -7.46
N ASP A 145 -3.15 11.27 -6.50
CA ASP A 145 -4.08 12.39 -6.67
C ASP A 145 -3.39 13.75 -6.89
N GLY A 146 -2.07 13.84 -6.64
CA GLY A 146 -1.25 15.04 -6.79
C GLY A 146 -0.58 15.22 -8.15
N ARG A 147 -0.66 14.22 -9.05
CA ARG A 147 -0.22 14.30 -10.45
C ARG A 147 -1.35 14.79 -11.35
#